data_AF-X1LPL5-F1
#
_entry.id   AF-X1LPL5-F1
#
_cell.length_a   1.000
_cell.length_b   1.000
_cell.length_c   1.000
_cell.angle_alpha   90.00
_cell.angle_beta   90.00
_cell.angle_gamma   90.00
#
_symmetry.space_group_name_H-M   'P 1'
#
loop_
_entity.id
_entity.type
_entity.pdbx_description
1 polymer ?
#
loop_
_entity_poly.entity_id
_entity_poly.type
_entity_poly.pdbx_seq_one_letter_code
_entity_poly.pdbx_strand_id
1 'polypeptide(L)'
;MLRKFLESYRSPLAPYANYILEISEKYGLDWRLLTGISGNESLFGRVIPYESHNAWGWGIHSRGSLKFSSWEEGIEKVAQGLKKNYIDIGLTNIDLIMTKYAPVSVANGYPWS
;
A
#
# COMPACT_ATOMS: atom_id res chain seq x y z
N MET A 1 -10.11 -2.00 14.42
CA MET A 1 -9.06 -0.97 14.55
C MET A 1 -8.73 -0.36 13.19
N LEU A 2 -8.29 -1.15 12.20
CA LEU A 2 -7.96 -0.67 10.84
C LEU A 2 -9.10 0.08 10.14
N ARG A 3 -10.33 -0.46 10.15
CA ARG A 3 -11.49 0.22 9.54
C ARG A 3 -11.67 1.66 10.06
N LYS A 4 -11.73 1.84 11.39
CA LYS A 4 -11.89 3.15 12.03
C LYS A 4 -10.72 4.10 11.68
N PHE A 5 -9.51 3.57 11.61
CA PHE A 5 -8.34 4.33 11.17
C PHE A 5 -8.54 4.84 9.73
N LEU A 6 -8.87 3.97 8.77
CA LEU A 6 -9.13 4.36 7.38
C LEU A 6 -10.32 5.33 7.23
N GLU A 7 -11.38 5.13 8.03
CA GLU A 7 -12.55 6.04 8.09
C GLU A 7 -12.14 7.44 8.55
N SER A 8 -11.23 7.55 9.53
CA SER A 8 -10.73 8.87 9.99
C SER A 8 -10.01 9.66 8.90
N TYR A 9 -9.39 8.95 7.93
CA TYR A 9 -8.79 9.55 6.75
C TYR A 9 -9.77 9.76 5.59
N ARG A 10 -11.03 9.32 5.71
CA ARG A 10 -12.03 9.26 4.63
C ARG A 10 -11.57 8.41 3.44
N SER A 11 -10.87 7.31 3.74
CA SER A 11 -10.32 6.41 2.74
C SER A 11 -11.43 5.56 2.08
N PRO A 12 -11.42 5.39 0.74
CA PRO A 12 -12.28 4.42 0.07
C PRO A 12 -11.93 2.95 0.41
N LEU A 13 -10.78 2.70 1.05
CA LEU A 13 -10.38 1.37 1.52
C LEU A 13 -11.07 0.96 2.83
N ALA A 14 -11.72 1.90 3.54
CA ALA A 14 -12.35 1.61 4.83
C ALA A 14 -13.34 0.42 4.81
N PRO A 15 -14.24 0.29 3.81
CA PRO A 15 -15.13 -0.88 3.69
C PRO A 15 -14.37 -2.20 3.50
N TYR A 16 -13.16 -2.15 2.95
CA TYR A 16 -12.31 -3.29 2.63
C TYR A 16 -11.31 -3.65 3.72
N ALA A 17 -11.39 -3.01 4.90
CA ALA A 17 -10.43 -3.25 5.98
C ALA A 17 -10.31 -4.73 6.37
N ASN A 18 -11.43 -5.47 6.44
CA ASN A 18 -11.38 -6.90 6.75
C ASN A 18 -10.71 -7.70 5.61
N TYR A 19 -10.99 -7.34 4.37
CA TYR A 19 -10.37 -7.96 3.20
C TYR A 19 -8.87 -7.71 3.16
N ILE A 20 -8.41 -6.50 3.51
CA ILE A 20 -6.98 -6.19 3.67
C ILE A 20 -6.33 -7.12 4.69
N LEU A 21 -6.97 -7.36 5.85
CA LEU A 21 -6.44 -8.26 6.87
C LEU A 21 -6.38 -9.71 6.37
N GLU A 22 -7.47 -10.20 5.77
CA GLU A 22 -7.58 -11.56 5.22
C GLU A 22 -6.52 -11.83 4.15
N ILE A 23 -6.36 -10.91 3.20
CA ILE A 23 -5.37 -11.05 2.13
C ILE A 23 -3.95 -10.94 2.67
N SER A 24 -3.72 -10.08 3.64
CA SER A 24 -2.40 -9.99 4.29
C SER A 24 -2.03 -11.30 4.98
N GLU A 25 -2.98 -11.90 5.71
CA GLU A 25 -2.79 -13.22 6.34
C GLU A 25 -2.54 -14.31 5.28
N LYS A 26 -3.36 -14.37 4.23
CA LYS A 26 -3.23 -15.32 3.11
C LYS A 26 -1.84 -15.33 2.49
N TYR A 27 -1.22 -14.15 2.35
CA TYR A 27 0.09 -14.01 1.73
C TYR A 27 1.25 -13.94 2.73
N GLY A 28 0.98 -14.07 4.04
CA GLY A 28 2.00 -13.97 5.09
C GLY A 28 2.65 -12.58 5.14
N LEU A 29 1.85 -11.53 4.92
CA LEU A 29 2.26 -10.12 4.94
C LEU A 29 1.82 -9.44 6.22
N ASP A 30 2.62 -8.49 6.70
CA ASP A 30 2.13 -7.52 7.68
C ASP A 30 1.12 -6.58 7.00
N TRP A 31 -0.14 -6.60 7.45
CA TRP A 31 -1.19 -5.74 6.88
C TRP A 31 -0.85 -4.24 7.00
N ARG A 32 0.01 -3.86 7.96
CA ARG A 32 0.49 -2.48 8.12
C ARG A 32 1.38 -2.06 6.96
N LEU A 33 2.12 -2.99 6.35
CA LEU A 33 2.91 -2.71 5.15
C LEU A 33 1.98 -2.39 3.97
N LEU A 34 1.01 -3.27 3.70
CA LEU A 34 0.05 -3.08 2.62
C LEU A 34 -0.76 -1.78 2.80
N THR A 35 -1.19 -1.48 4.03
CA THR A 35 -1.91 -0.24 4.36
C THR A 35 -0.99 0.99 4.33
N GLY A 36 0.24 0.87 4.79
CA GLY A 36 1.20 1.98 4.85
C GLY A 36 1.62 2.47 3.47
N ILE A 37 1.85 1.56 2.53
CA ILE A 37 2.15 1.91 1.13
C ILE A 37 0.99 2.72 0.54
N SER A 38 -0.27 2.31 0.75
CA SER A 38 -1.39 3.10 0.22
C SER A 38 -1.52 4.48 0.86
N GLY A 39 -1.17 4.61 2.14
CA GLY A 39 -1.07 5.88 2.84
C GLY A 39 -0.08 6.85 2.18
N ASN A 40 1.13 6.35 1.89
CA ASN A 40 2.19 7.13 1.26
C ASN A 40 1.86 7.54 -0.18
N GLU A 41 1.35 6.59 -0.97
CA GLU A 41 1.17 6.78 -2.42
C GLU A 41 -0.05 7.61 -2.78
N SER A 42 -1.13 7.50 -2.01
CA SER A 42 -2.43 8.03 -2.43
C SER A 42 -3.29 8.54 -1.29
N LEU A 43 -2.71 8.78 -0.12
CA LEU A 43 -3.47 9.13 1.09
C LEU A 43 -4.57 8.09 1.35
N PHE A 44 -4.18 6.82 1.35
CA PHE A 44 -5.05 5.66 1.51
C PHE A 44 -6.14 5.57 0.43
N GLY A 45 -5.77 5.79 -0.84
CA GLY A 45 -6.66 5.66 -2.00
C GLY A 45 -7.51 6.89 -2.31
N ARG A 46 -7.31 8.01 -1.60
CA ARG A 46 -8.04 9.27 -1.85
C ARG A 46 -7.53 10.05 -3.06
N VAL A 47 -6.25 9.93 -3.33
CA VAL A 47 -5.55 10.66 -4.39
C VAL A 47 -5.08 9.63 -5.41
N ILE A 48 -5.97 9.23 -6.30
CA ILE A 48 -5.72 8.27 -7.37
C ILE A 48 -6.36 8.74 -8.69
N PRO A 49 -5.90 8.26 -9.85
CA PRO A 49 -6.63 8.47 -11.10
C PRO A 49 -8.05 7.90 -11.02
N TYR A 50 -9.00 8.55 -11.71
CA TYR A 50 -10.42 8.18 -11.72
C TYR A 50 -10.61 6.68 -12.02
N GLU A 51 -11.35 6.02 -11.12
CA GLU A 51 -11.71 4.58 -11.14
C GLU A 51 -10.50 3.64 -11.34
N SER A 52 -9.31 4.06 -10.92
CA SER A 52 -8.13 3.19 -11.05
C SER A 52 -8.06 2.09 -10.00
N HIS A 53 -8.71 2.28 -8.84
CA HIS A 53 -8.62 1.39 -7.68
C HIS A 53 -7.18 1.02 -7.26
N ASN A 54 -6.20 1.83 -7.66
CA ASN A 54 -4.78 1.58 -7.44
C ASN A 54 -4.24 2.56 -6.41
N ALA A 55 -4.41 2.23 -5.14
CA ALA A 55 -3.94 3.05 -4.04
C ALA A 55 -2.41 2.93 -3.80
N TRP A 56 -1.71 2.02 -4.47
CA TRP A 56 -0.33 1.65 -4.17
C TRP A 56 0.68 2.07 -5.24
N GLY A 57 0.25 2.81 -6.26
CA GLY A 57 1.10 3.14 -7.40
C GLY A 57 1.65 1.89 -8.11
N TRP A 58 0.91 0.78 -8.06
CA TRP A 58 1.44 -0.50 -8.52
C TRP A 58 1.51 -0.57 -10.05
N GLY A 59 2.59 -1.14 -10.59
CA GLY A 59 2.75 -1.35 -12.02
C GLY A 59 2.85 -0.07 -12.84
N ILE A 60 3.45 1.01 -12.32
CA ILE A 60 3.72 2.23 -13.08
C ILE A 60 4.79 1.95 -14.15
N HIS A 61 4.46 2.29 -15.40
CA HIS A 61 5.36 2.22 -16.56
C HIS A 61 5.18 3.47 -17.43
N SER A 62 6.01 3.62 -18.48
CA SER A 62 6.01 4.80 -19.36
C SER A 62 4.67 5.09 -20.05
N ARG A 63 3.74 4.14 -20.05
CA ARG A 63 2.37 4.27 -20.60
C ARG A 63 1.29 4.57 -19.56
N GLY A 64 1.64 4.61 -18.27
CA GLY A 64 0.72 4.90 -17.16
C GLY A 64 0.82 3.93 -15.98
N SER A 65 -0.01 4.14 -14.98
CA SER A 65 -0.22 3.21 -13.86
C SER A 65 -1.22 2.12 -14.23
N LEU A 66 -1.02 0.91 -13.73
CA LEU A 66 -2.02 -0.15 -13.86
C LEU A 66 -3.33 0.29 -13.18
N LYS A 67 -4.47 0.07 -13.83
CA LYS A 67 -5.79 0.24 -13.23
C LYS A 67 -6.34 -1.13 -12.87
N PHE A 68 -6.94 -1.24 -11.69
CA PHE A 68 -7.65 -2.42 -11.25
C PHE A 68 -9.15 -2.22 -11.46
N SER A 69 -9.85 -3.32 -11.72
CA SER A 69 -11.29 -3.35 -11.95
C SER A 69 -12.07 -3.11 -10.65
N SER A 70 -11.48 -3.46 -9.50
CA SER A 70 -12.04 -3.20 -8.18
C SER A 70 -10.95 -3.00 -7.12
N TRP A 71 -11.36 -2.54 -5.94
CA TRP A 71 -10.48 -2.44 -4.78
C TRP A 71 -9.96 -3.80 -4.33
N GLU A 72 -10.81 -4.83 -4.35
CA GLU A 72 -10.44 -6.20 -4.01
C GLU A 72 -9.36 -6.73 -4.95
N GLU A 73 -9.50 -6.51 -6.27
CA GLU A 73 -8.47 -6.88 -7.23
C GLU A 73 -7.14 -6.18 -6.93
N GLY A 74 -7.18 -4.88 -6.65
CA GLY A 74 -5.99 -4.11 -6.29
C GLY A 74 -5.30 -4.64 -5.03
N ILE A 75 -6.08 -4.89 -3.97
CA ILE A 75 -5.59 -5.43 -2.70
C ILE A 75 -4.90 -6.79 -2.93
N GLU A 76 -5.56 -7.71 -3.64
CA GLU A 76 -5.06 -9.06 -3.92
C GLU A 76 -3.78 -9.02 -4.77
N LYS A 77 -3.78 -8.27 -5.86
CA LYS A 77 -2.64 -8.20 -6.80
C LYS A 77 -1.41 -7.57 -6.17
N VAL A 78 -1.59 -6.52 -5.39
CA VAL A 78 -0.48 -5.86 -4.68
C VAL A 78 0.06 -6.77 -3.59
N ALA A 79 -0.79 -7.40 -2.78
CA ALA A 79 -0.36 -8.35 -1.77
C ALA A 79 0.43 -9.53 -2.38
N GLN A 80 -0.12 -10.17 -3.41
CA GLN A 80 0.58 -11.25 -4.14
C GLN A 80 1.95 -10.79 -4.66
N GLY A 81 2.02 -9.59 -5.23
CA GLY A 81 3.25 -8.99 -5.73
C GLY A 81 4.27 -8.71 -4.63
N LEU A 82 3.84 -8.20 -3.48
CA LEU A 82 4.70 -7.95 -2.32
C LEU A 82 5.29 -9.25 -1.76
N LYS A 83 4.46 -10.29 -1.66
CA LYS A 83 4.90 -11.62 -1.21
C LYS A 83 5.98 -12.17 -2.14
N LYS A 84 5.69 -12.23 -3.45
CA LYS A 84 6.61 -12.76 -4.45
C LYS A 84 7.94 -12.01 -4.53
N ASN A 85 7.89 -10.67 -4.48
CA ASN A 85 9.06 -9.85 -4.80
C ASN A 85 9.88 -9.43 -3.58
N TYR A 86 9.37 -9.57 -2.36
CA TYR A 86 10.07 -9.15 -1.15
C TYR A 86 10.15 -10.28 -0.12
N ILE A 87 9.00 -10.83 0.29
CA ILE A 87 8.97 -11.82 1.37
C ILE A 87 9.61 -13.15 0.95
N ASP A 88 9.30 -13.66 -0.24
CA ASP A 88 9.81 -14.95 -0.73
C ASP A 88 11.32 -14.95 -0.98
N ILE A 89 11.92 -13.76 -1.15
CA ILE A 89 13.36 -13.60 -1.34
C ILE A 89 14.08 -13.14 -0.07
N GLY A 90 13.41 -13.23 1.09
CA GLY A 90 14.00 -12.94 2.40
C GLY A 90 14.10 -11.44 2.74
N LEU A 91 13.56 -10.56 1.90
CA LEU A 91 13.46 -9.13 2.16
C LEU A 91 12.21 -8.87 3.02
N THR A 92 12.31 -9.20 4.30
CA THR A 92 11.33 -8.78 5.34
C THR A 92 11.60 -7.36 5.83
N ASN A 93 12.68 -6.73 5.33
CA ASN A 93 13.18 -5.47 5.84
C ASN A 93 12.41 -4.27 5.27
N ILE A 94 11.52 -3.74 6.11
CA ILE A 94 10.79 -2.47 5.96
C ILE A 94 11.72 -1.31 5.54
N ASP A 95 13.01 -1.33 5.92
CA ASP A 95 13.97 -0.26 5.64
C ASP A 95 14.25 -0.06 4.14
N LEU A 96 14.23 -1.12 3.33
CA LEU A 96 14.43 -1.03 1.88
C LEU A 96 13.19 -0.50 1.14
N ILE A 97 11.99 -0.79 1.68
CA ILE A 97 10.74 -0.26 1.16
C ILE A 97 10.65 1.24 1.52
N MET A 98 10.96 1.61 2.77
CA MET A 98 10.99 3.02 3.18
C MET A 98 11.99 3.86 2.38
N THR A 99 13.17 3.31 2.03
CA THR A 99 14.19 4.04 1.25
C THR A 99 13.74 4.33 -0.20
N LYS A 100 12.92 3.46 -0.81
CA LYS A 100 12.41 3.65 -2.18
C LYS A 100 11.12 4.48 -2.23
N TYR A 101 10.31 4.45 -1.18
CA TYR A 101 8.98 5.08 -1.13
C TYR A 101 8.94 6.42 -0.38
N ALA A 102 9.95 6.74 0.45
CA ALA A 102 10.09 8.04 1.10
C ALA A 102 11.41 8.76 0.71
N PRO A 103 11.55 9.29 -0.52
CA PRO A 103 12.73 10.09 -0.85
C PRO A 103 12.78 11.46 -0.13
N VAL A 104 11.74 11.88 0.60
CA VAL A 104 11.64 13.27 1.15
C VAL A 104 11.82 13.38 2.67
N SER A 105 11.77 12.28 3.44
CA SER A 105 12.00 12.35 4.91
C SER A 105 13.46 12.13 5.33
N VAL A 106 14.31 11.58 4.45
CA VAL A 106 15.75 11.44 4.72
C VAL A 106 16.51 12.75 4.47
N ALA A 107 15.95 13.66 3.67
CA ALA A 107 16.62 14.92 3.31
C ALA A 107 16.51 16.04 4.35
N ASN A 108 15.67 15.91 5.40
CA ASN A 108 15.42 17.00 6.34
C ASN A 108 15.63 16.67 7.83
N GLY A 109 16.33 15.58 8.15
CA GLY A 109 16.70 15.26 9.52
C GLY A 109 15.50 14.93 10.42
N TYR A 110 15.74 14.12 11.44
CA TYR A 110 14.73 13.78 12.44
C TYR A 110 14.35 15.03 13.25
N PRO A 111 13.08 15.49 13.29
CA PRO A 111 12.70 16.58 14.16
C PRO A 111 12.18 16.02 15.50
N TRP A 112 13.00 15.25 16.22
CA TRP A 112 12.77 14.87 17.63
C TRP A 112 14.08 14.62 18.39
N SER A 113 15.07 15.48 18.19
CA SER A 113 16.22 15.64 19.10
C SER A 113 16.33 17.09 19.52
#